data_AF-A0A660U9D1-F1
#
_entry.id   AF-A0A660U9D1-F1
#
_cell.length_a   1.000
_cell.length_b   1.000
_cell.length_c   1.000
_cell.angle_alpha   90.00
_cell.angle_beta   90.00
_cell.angle_gamma   90.00
#
_symmetry.space_group_name_H-M   'P 1'
#
loop_
_entity.id
_entity.type
_entity.pdbx_description
1 polymer ?
#
loop_
_entity_poly.entity_id
_entity_poly.type
_entity_poly.pdbx_seq_one_letter_code
_entity_poly.pdbx_strand_id
1 'polypeptide(L)' 'ALIPTVSVLGLQIGVLLSGNMIVETVFSWPGLGSLAVEGIYARDYPLVQGIVMIYAATYVFVNLAVDILYTWLNPRVEVT' A
#
# COMPACT_ATOMS: atom_id res chain seq x y z
N ALA A 1 -4.20 -24.17 4.85
CA ALA A 1 -4.07 -23.05 5.82
C ALA A 1 -3.52 -21.83 5.11
N LEU A 2 -4.33 -21.24 4.23
CA LEU A 2 -3.86 -20.16 3.36
C LEU A 2 -4.10 -18.79 4.02
N ILE A 3 -5.23 -18.62 4.74
CA ILE A 3 -5.69 -17.37 5.41
C ILE A 3 -4.57 -16.46 5.95
N PRO A 4 -3.60 -16.95 6.75
CA PRO A 4 -2.58 -16.08 7.34
C PRO A 4 -1.58 -15.55 6.29
N THR A 5 -1.26 -16.34 5.27
CA THR A 5 -0.20 -16.03 4.29
C THR A 5 -0.50 -14.75 3.53
N VAL A 6 -1.78 -14.50 3.27
CA VAL A 6 -2.19 -13.40 2.40
C VAL A 6 -2.58 -12.15 3.17
N SER A 7 -3.09 -12.29 4.40
CA SER A 7 -3.11 -11.15 5.33
C SER A 7 -1.70 -10.63 5.60
N VAL A 8 -0.71 -11.53 5.67
CA VAL A 8 0.72 -11.16 5.78
C VAL A 8 1.22 -10.46 4.51
N LEU A 9 0.82 -10.90 3.31
CA LEU A 9 1.16 -10.21 2.05
C LEU A 9 0.58 -8.80 1.97
N GLY A 10 -0.68 -8.61 2.40
CA GLY A 10 -1.29 -7.28 2.49
C GLY A 10 -0.54 -6.35 3.44
N LEU A 11 -0.13 -6.84 4.61
CA LEU A 11 0.72 -6.12 5.55
C LEU A 11 2.10 -5.77 4.95
N GLN A 12 2.74 -6.70 4.24
CA GLN A 12 4.03 -6.47 3.60
C GLN A 12 4.00 -5.41 2.51
N ILE A 13 2.90 -5.31 1.75
CA ILE A 13 2.74 -4.25 0.75
C ILE A 13 2.63 -2.87 1.42
N GLY A 14 1.93 -2.78 2.57
CA GLY A 14 1.92 -1.55 3.37
C GLY A 14 3.31 -1.14 3.85
N VAL A 15 4.11 -2.11 4.29
CA VAL A 15 5.52 -1.88 4.68
C VAL A 15 6.35 -1.40 3.47
N LEU A 16 6.19 -2.02 2.30
CA LEU A 16 6.92 -1.63 1.09
C LEU A 16 6.56 -0.22 0.61
N LEU A 17 5.29 0.17 0.68
CA LEU A 17 4.86 1.54 0.36
C LEU A 17 5.53 2.57 1.27
N SER A 18 5.63 2.28 2.57
CA SER A 18 6.32 3.16 3.52
C SER A 18 7.85 3.16 3.34
N GLY A 19 8.44 2.00 3.02
CA GLY A 19 9.87 1.85 2.77
C GLY A 19 10.34 2.51 1.47
N ASN A 20 9.48 2.53 0.44
CA ASN A 20 9.77 3.18 -0.84
C ASN A 20 10.01 4.70 -0.66
N MET A 21 9.29 5.35 0.25
CA MET A 21 9.49 6.77 0.55
C MET A 21 10.94 7.10 0.96
N ILE A 22 11.57 6.22 1.75
CA ILE A 22 12.97 6.36 2.17
C ILE A 22 13.90 6.17 0.97
N VAL A 23 13.65 5.15 0.14
CA VAL A 23 14.47 4.86 -1.05
C VAL A 23 14.41 6.03 -2.05
N GLU A 24 13.21 6.55 -2.35
CA GLU A 24 13.04 7.70 -3.24
C GLU A 24 13.76 8.95 -2.72
N THR A 25 13.70 9.20 -1.42
CA THR A 25 14.37 10.36 -0.80
C THR A 25 15.89 10.21 -0.79
N VAL A 26 16.42 9.04 -0.46
CA VAL A 26 17.87 8.80 -0.35
C VAL A 26 18.55 8.79 -1.72
N PHE A 27 17.90 8.19 -2.73
CA PHE A 27 18.44 8.10 -4.08
C PHE A 27 18.02 9.28 -4.98
N SER A 28 17.31 10.27 -4.45
CA SER A 28 16.75 11.41 -5.20
C SER A 28 15.94 10.97 -6.42
N TRP A 29 15.22 9.84 -6.31
CA TRP A 29 14.33 9.36 -7.37
C TRP A 29 13.01 10.13 -7.27
N PRO A 30 12.56 10.81 -8.34
CA PRO A 30 11.28 11.52 -8.32
C PRO A 30 10.09 10.55 -8.20
N GLY A 31 9.37 10.61 -7.07
CA GLY A 31 8.20 9.78 -6.80
C GLY A 31 7.21 10.41 -5.82
N LEU A 32 6.14 9.68 -5.51
CA LEU A 32 5.10 10.15 -4.57
C LEU A 32 5.62 10.21 -3.13
N GLY A 33 6.56 9.34 -2.77
CA GLY A 33 7.19 9.33 -1.46
C GLY A 33 8.10 10.54 -1.27
N SER A 34 8.95 10.85 -2.26
CA SER A 34 9.78 12.06 -2.20
C SER A 34 8.93 13.34 -2.11
N LEU A 35 7.81 13.40 -2.85
CA LEU A 35 6.84 14.52 -2.79
C LEU A 35 6.15 14.63 -1.41
N ALA A 36 5.85 13.50 -0.78
CA ALA A 36 5.28 13.51 0.57
C ALA A 36 6.27 14.08 1.59
N VAL A 37 7.54 13.68 1.49
CA VAL A 37 8.61 14.21 2.36
C VAL A 37 8.79 15.71 2.14
N GLU A 38 8.81 16.17 0.88
CA GLU A 38 8.89 17.59 0.56
C GLU A 38 7.69 18.37 1.13
N GLY A 39 6.46 17.86 0.97
CA GLY A 39 5.25 18.45 1.53
C GLY A 39 5.28 18.53 3.06
N ILE A 40 5.86 17.53 3.74
CA ILE A 40 6.05 17.56 5.20
C ILE A 40 7.00 18.70 5.60
N TYR A 41 8.14 18.84 4.91
CA TYR A 41 9.10 19.91 5.19
C TYR A 41 8.55 21.31 4.86
N ALA A 42 7.78 21.42 3.78
CA ALA A 42 7.10 22.66 3.36
C ALA A 42 5.85 22.98 4.21
N ARG A 43 5.44 22.08 5.12
CA ARG A 43 4.20 22.16 5.91
C ARG A 43 2.94 22.28 5.05
N ASP A 44 2.97 21.69 3.85
CA ASP A 44 1.84 21.62 2.95
C ASP A 44 0.96 20.42 3.34
N TYR A 45 0.11 20.63 4.34
CA TYR A 45 -0.81 19.60 4.82
C TYR A 45 -1.77 19.07 3.75
N PRO A 46 -2.38 19.92 2.88
CA PRO A 46 -3.21 19.45 1.77
C PRO A 46 -2.47 18.48 0.84
N LEU A 47 -1.23 18.79 0.45
CA LEU A 47 -0.42 17.92 -0.41
C LEU A 47 -0.17 16.56 0.24
N VAL A 48 0.29 16.57 1.50
CA VAL A 48 0.57 15.34 2.25
C VAL A 48 -0.70 14.50 2.41
N GLN A 49 -1.83 15.12 2.74
CA GLN A 49 -3.10 14.42 2.88
C GLN A 49 -3.56 13.79 1.56
N GLY A 50 -3.38 14.48 0.43
CA GLY A 50 -3.68 13.93 -0.90
C GLY A 50 -2.85 12.68 -1.21
N ILE A 51 -1.55 12.72 -0.91
CA ILE A 51 -0.65 11.57 -1.12
C ILE A 51 -1.04 10.41 -0.20
N VAL A 52 -1.36 10.68 1.07
CA VAL A 52 -1.84 9.66 2.01
C VAL A 52 -3.14 9.01 1.52
N MET A 53 -4.08 9.78 0.96
CA MET A 53 -5.30 9.23 0.36
C MET A 53 -4.99 8.28 -0.81
N ILE A 54 -4.05 8.63 -1.69
CA ILE A 54 -3.63 7.77 -2.81
C ILE A 54 -3.03 6.47 -2.28
N TYR A 55 -2.16 6.53 -1.27
CA TYR A 55 -1.59 5.32 -0.65
C TYR A 55 -2.66 4.46 0.02
N ALA A 56 -3.59 5.06 0.76
CA ALA A 56 -4.69 4.35 1.39
C ALA A 56 -5.59 3.66 0.35
N ALA A 57 -5.97 4.37 -0.72
CA ALA A 57 -6.75 3.80 -1.81
C ALA A 57 -6.02 2.61 -2.47
N THR A 58 -4.73 2.77 -2.77
CA THR A 58 -3.88 1.70 -3.33
C THR A 58 -3.86 0.49 -2.41
N TYR A 59 -3.70 0.71 -1.10
CA TYR A 59 -3.71 -0.35 -0.10
C TYR A 59 -5.04 -1.11 -0.08
N VAL A 60 -6.17 -0.40 -0.13
CA VAL A 60 -7.51 -1.01 -0.21
C VAL A 60 -7.68 -1.82 -1.50
N PHE A 61 -7.26 -1.29 -2.64
CA PHE A 61 -7.33 -2.00 -3.92
C PHE A 61 -6.48 -3.27 -3.93
N VAL A 62 -5.29 -3.21 -3.35
CA VAL A 62 -4.41 -4.38 -3.21
C VAL A 62 -5.07 -5.43 -2.33
N ASN A 63 -5.60 -5.05 -1.15
CA ASN A 63 -6.30 -6.00 -0.26
C ASN A 63 -7.52 -6.61 -0.95
N LEU A 64 -8.29 -5.80 -1.68
CA LEU A 64 -9.43 -6.31 -2.45
C LEU A 64 -8.99 -7.28 -3.56
N ALA A 65 -7.94 -6.96 -4.31
CA ALA A 65 -7.40 -7.85 -5.34
C ALA A 65 -6.90 -9.17 -4.73
N VAL A 66 -6.28 -9.07 -3.56
CA VAL A 66 -5.83 -10.19 -2.75
C VAL A 66 -7.01 -11.07 -2.32
N ASP A 67 -8.10 -10.50 -1.82
CA ASP A 67 -9.30 -11.22 -1.41
C ASP A 67 -9.98 -11.91 -2.60
N ILE A 68 -10.05 -11.23 -3.75
CA ILE A 68 -10.58 -11.80 -5.01
C ILE A 68 -9.73 -12.97 -5.49
N LEU A 69 -8.40 -12.79 -5.53
CA LEU A 69 -7.45 -13.82 -5.94
C LEU A 69 -7.61 -15.06 -5.06
N TYR A 70 -7.89 -14.85 -3.78
CA TYR A 70 -8.20 -15.90 -2.85
C TYR A 70 -9.45 -16.70 -3.17
N THR A 71 -10.56 -16.02 -3.42
CA THR A 71 -11.83 -16.66 -3.80
C THR A 71 -11.65 -17.46 -5.08
N TRP A 72 -10.85 -16.95 -6.02
CA TRP A 72 -10.54 -17.63 -7.28
C TRP A 72 -9.64 -18.86 -7.12
N LEU A 73 -8.57 -18.77 -6.34
CA LEU A 73 -7.62 -19.87 -6.13
C LEU A 73 -8.16 -20.98 -5.22
N ASN A 74 -9.22 -20.72 -4.45
CA ASN A 74 -9.77 -21.70 -3.53
C ASN A 74 -11.22 -22.07 -3.89
N PRO A 75 -11.44 -23.00 -4.86
CA PRO A 75 -12.77 -23.50 -5.23
C PRO A 75 -13.42 -24.39 -4.16
N ARG A 76 -12.85 -24.47 -2.95
CA ARG A 76 -13.38 -25.24 -1.80
C ARG A 76 -13.88 -24.35 -0.65
N VAL A 77 -13.93 -23.04 -0.81
CA VAL A 77 -14.66 -22.19 0.13
C VAL A 77 -16.15 -22.34 -0.19
N GLU A 78 -16.73 -23.47 0.22
CA GLU A 78 -18.17 -23.63 0.30
C GLU A 78 -18.70 -22.49 1.18
N VAL A 79 -19.49 -21.61 0.55
CA VAL A 79 -20.41 -20.74 1.25
C VAL A 79 -21.50 -21.66 1.79
N THR A 80 -21.33 -22.15 3.02
CA THR A 80 -22.39 -22.76 3.83
C THR A 80 -22.41 -22.08 5.18
#